data_AF-A0A7X3LFD3-F1
#
_entry.id   AF-A0A7X3LFD3-F1
#
_cell.length_a   1.000
_cell.length_b   1.000
_cell.length_c   1.000
_cell.angle_alpha   90.00
_cell.angle_beta   90.00
_cell.angle_gamma   90.00
#
_symmetry.space_group_name_H-M   'P 1'
#
loop_
_entity.id
_entity.type
_entity.pdbx_description
1 polymer ?
#
loop_
_entity_poly.entity_id
_entity_poly.type
_entity_poly.pdbx_seq_one_letter_code
_entity_poly.pdbx_strand_id
1 'polypeptide(L)'
;MGQRTPRRSLRTRLLAAALVLVLAALVVAGLAIGVILHRFVRGQLDGRLDAQVVALRAGLEAGILPENLDAPPYDRPGPGWAWIVRRGSGTIRSGSLRGGDIQLTDPGPADDPGHPHPAWGTGPRGQPLYARVLTLPGPSPATIVVAAPEGELYGPLREALTSLALALGILGLCLLAGLAFQVRLGLAPLRRLRADLAAVRAGTRERVPAEQPAEIAPVVAELNALLDQNARNLERARGHVANLAHALKTPLATLSMALAAPTRDPDGDLRRQVEDMDRRVRHHLRRARAAALEGSARTRTPLAPRLADLREALARLYAETGVAIELAVSDGLVVSCEGQDLDEMLGNLVDNACRWCRGRVRVSAAAEDGSVRVRVEDDGPGLDPEAAAAVMARGRRLDEGVPGHGFGLPITLELAELYGGGLSLDRSDLGGLRSELRLPA
;
A
#
# COMPACT_ATOMS: atom_id res chain seq x y z
N MET A 1 26.95 -9.88 -6.89
CA MET A 1 25.96 -9.44 -5.88
C MET A 1 25.51 -8.03 -6.24
N GLY A 2 24.49 -7.91 -7.11
CA GLY A 2 24.03 -6.61 -7.61
C GLY A 2 23.03 -5.99 -6.66
N GLN A 3 23.42 -4.94 -5.94
CA GLN A 3 22.51 -4.13 -5.12
C GLN A 3 21.52 -3.43 -6.06
N ARG A 4 20.31 -3.99 -6.18
CA ARG A 4 19.19 -3.33 -6.85
C ARG A 4 18.82 -2.10 -6.02
N THR A 5 19.12 -0.91 -6.53
CA THR A 5 18.59 0.35 -6.02
C THR A 5 17.08 0.22 -5.74
N PRO A 6 16.59 0.65 -4.57
CA PRO A 6 15.17 0.52 -4.24
C PRO A 6 14.35 1.27 -5.30
N ARG A 7 13.48 0.53 -6.02
CA ARG A 7 12.56 1.12 -6.99
C ARG A 7 11.70 2.15 -6.26
N ARG A 8 12.00 3.44 -6.46
CA ARG A 8 11.25 4.57 -5.87
C ARG A 8 9.76 4.39 -6.16
N SER A 9 8.93 4.66 -5.16
CA SER A 9 7.47 4.51 -5.27
C SER A 9 6.91 5.29 -6.47
N LEU A 10 5.86 4.76 -7.13
CA LEU A 10 5.21 5.46 -8.25
C LEU A 10 4.79 6.89 -7.86
N ARG A 11 4.27 7.05 -6.64
CA ARG A 11 3.95 8.35 -6.03
C ARG A 11 5.14 9.31 -6.05
N THR A 12 6.30 8.89 -5.52
CA THR A 12 7.50 9.74 -5.49
C THR A 12 7.99 10.10 -6.88
N ARG A 13 7.86 9.20 -7.86
CA ARG A 13 8.27 9.46 -9.24
C ARG A 13 7.33 10.48 -9.91
N LEU A 14 6.02 10.34 -9.73
CA LEU A 14 5.03 11.28 -10.27
C LEU A 14 5.19 12.68 -9.67
N LEU A 15 5.37 12.77 -8.34
CA LEU A 15 5.57 14.06 -7.67
C LEU A 15 6.90 14.71 -8.07
N ALA A 16 7.98 13.95 -8.19
CA ALA A 16 9.26 14.48 -8.63
C ALA A 16 9.21 14.98 -10.10
N ALA A 17 8.61 14.20 -11.00
CA ALA A 17 8.45 14.60 -12.40
C ALA A 17 7.62 15.88 -12.51
N ALA A 18 6.54 15.98 -11.75
CA ALA A 18 5.71 17.17 -11.77
C ALA A 18 6.35 18.38 -11.09
N LEU A 19 7.11 18.18 -10.02
CA LEU A 19 7.91 19.26 -9.42
C LEU A 19 8.84 19.87 -10.47
N VAL A 20 9.56 19.02 -11.21
CA VAL A 20 10.46 19.48 -12.28
C VAL A 20 9.69 20.22 -13.39
N LEU A 21 8.57 19.67 -13.86
CA LEU A 21 7.75 20.30 -14.90
C LEU A 21 7.16 21.64 -14.47
N VAL A 22 6.60 21.72 -13.26
CA VAL A 22 6.03 22.96 -12.72
C VAL A 22 7.13 24.01 -12.52
N LEU A 23 8.27 23.65 -11.93
CA LEU A 23 9.39 24.58 -11.77
C LEU A 23 9.92 25.06 -13.13
N ALA A 24 10.10 24.17 -14.09
CA ALA A 24 10.53 24.53 -15.44
C ALA A 24 9.54 25.49 -16.11
N ALA A 25 8.24 25.19 -16.05
CA ALA A 25 7.21 26.05 -16.61
C ALA A 25 7.17 27.44 -15.95
N LEU A 26 7.29 27.51 -14.62
CA LEU A 26 7.32 28.78 -13.88
C LEU A 26 8.56 29.61 -14.18
N VAL A 27 9.72 28.97 -14.33
CA VAL A 27 10.96 29.65 -14.72
C VAL A 27 10.84 30.21 -16.14
N VAL A 28 10.35 29.42 -17.09
CA VAL A 28 10.12 29.86 -18.48
C VAL A 28 9.13 31.03 -18.51
N ALA A 29 8.01 30.93 -17.79
CA ALA A 29 7.02 32.00 -17.69
C ALA A 29 7.61 33.27 -17.06
N GLY A 30 8.34 33.15 -15.95
CA GLY A 30 8.99 34.27 -15.27
C GLY A 30 10.02 34.97 -16.14
N LEU A 31 10.85 34.22 -16.87
CA LEU A 31 11.82 34.77 -17.82
C LEU A 31 11.11 35.48 -18.99
N ALA A 32 10.10 34.85 -19.59
CA ALA A 32 9.35 35.42 -20.71
C ALA A 32 8.67 36.74 -20.31
N ILE A 33 7.95 36.75 -19.18
CA ILE A 33 7.28 37.95 -18.68
C ILE A 33 8.32 39.01 -18.28
N GLY A 34 9.43 38.62 -17.65
CA GLY A 34 10.51 39.54 -17.30
C GLY A 34 11.14 40.24 -18.51
N VAL A 35 11.37 39.50 -19.61
CA VAL A 35 11.84 40.07 -20.88
C VAL A 35 10.82 41.03 -21.49
N ILE A 36 9.54 40.65 -21.50
CA ILE A 36 8.46 41.51 -22.02
C ILE A 36 8.36 42.81 -21.22
N LEU A 37 8.38 42.71 -19.88
CA LEU A 37 8.29 43.84 -18.98
C LEU A 37 9.49 44.76 -19.13
N HIS A 38 10.71 44.21 -19.20
CA HIS A 38 11.91 45.01 -19.42
C HIS A 38 11.85 45.77 -20.75
N ARG A 39 11.43 45.10 -21.84
CA ARG A 39 11.24 45.75 -23.15
C ARG A 39 10.18 46.85 -23.11
N PHE A 40 9.08 46.62 -22.39
CA PHE A 40 8.00 47.58 -22.26
C PHE A 40 8.44 48.83 -21.50
N VAL A 41 9.04 48.68 -20.30
CA VAL A 41 9.51 49.81 -19.48
C VAL A 41 10.61 50.58 -20.22
N ARG A 42 11.56 49.88 -20.84
CA ARG A 42 12.61 50.51 -21.65
C ARG A 42 12.02 51.29 -22.82
N GLY A 43 11.10 50.70 -23.58
CA GLY A 43 10.45 51.36 -24.71
C GLY A 43 9.65 52.60 -24.32
N GLN A 44 8.98 52.59 -23.15
CA GLN A 44 8.32 53.79 -22.62
C GLN A 44 9.31 54.89 -22.26
N LEU A 45 10.44 54.55 -21.64
CA LEU A 45 11.49 55.51 -21.31
C LEU A 45 12.16 56.07 -22.57
N ASP A 46 12.50 55.20 -23.53
CA ASP A 46 13.05 55.58 -24.83
C ASP A 46 12.10 56.56 -25.55
N GLY A 47 10.82 56.25 -25.65
CA GLY A 47 9.84 57.13 -26.29
C GLY A 47 9.70 58.49 -25.60
N ARG A 48 9.78 58.53 -24.26
CA ARG A 48 9.74 59.79 -23.49
C ARG A 48 10.99 60.64 -23.72
N LEU A 49 12.17 60.01 -23.75
CA LEU A 49 13.43 60.70 -24.01
C LEU A 49 13.52 61.18 -25.47
N ASP A 50 13.07 60.37 -26.43
CA ASP A 50 13.03 60.73 -27.85
C ASP A 50 12.11 61.91 -28.13
N ALA A 51 10.94 61.97 -27.49
CA ALA A 51 10.04 63.12 -27.59
C ALA A 51 10.73 64.41 -27.12
N GLN A 52 11.53 64.34 -26.05
CA GLN A 52 12.30 65.48 -25.55
C GLN A 52 13.44 65.86 -26.51
N VAL A 53 14.14 64.87 -27.10
CA VAL A 53 15.18 65.12 -28.12
C VAL A 53 14.59 65.85 -29.32
N VAL A 54 13.41 65.42 -29.80
CA VAL A 54 12.70 66.06 -30.92
C VAL A 54 12.28 67.49 -30.56
N ALA A 55 11.76 67.71 -29.34
CA ALA A 55 11.39 69.05 -28.88
C ALA A 55 12.60 70.01 -28.81
N LEU A 56 13.74 69.54 -28.29
CA LEU A 56 14.99 70.31 -28.24
C LEU A 56 15.55 70.61 -29.64
N ARG A 57 15.48 69.63 -30.56
CA ARG A 57 15.86 69.83 -31.96
C ARG A 57 15.01 70.93 -32.61
N ALA A 58 13.68 70.83 -32.49
CA ALA A 58 12.76 71.82 -33.06
C ALA A 58 12.99 73.23 -32.49
N GLY A 59 13.25 73.33 -31.18
CA GLY A 59 13.60 74.61 -30.53
C GLY A 59 14.92 75.20 -31.06
N LEU A 60 15.93 74.36 -31.29
CA LEU A 60 17.23 74.78 -31.83
C LEU A 60 17.12 75.27 -33.29
N GLU A 61 16.29 74.62 -34.10
CA GLU A 61 16.00 75.03 -35.49
C GLU A 61 15.21 76.37 -35.54
N ALA A 62 14.31 76.59 -34.58
CA ALA A 62 13.50 77.82 -34.48
C ALA A 62 14.24 79.02 -33.85
N GLY A 63 15.48 78.84 -33.39
CA GLY A 63 16.26 79.91 -32.73
C GLY A 63 15.75 80.31 -31.34
N ILE A 64 14.91 79.46 -30.72
CA ILE A 64 14.39 79.69 -29.37
C ILE A 64 15.46 79.29 -28.36
N LEU A 65 15.74 80.17 -27.38
CA LEU A 65 16.67 79.84 -26.29
C LEU A 65 16.15 78.62 -25.50
N PRO A 66 16.96 77.57 -25.33
CA PRO A 66 16.53 76.35 -24.64
C PRO A 66 16.17 76.53 -23.16
N GLU A 67 16.50 77.67 -22.54
CA GLU A 67 16.03 78.05 -21.20
C GLU A 67 14.50 78.12 -21.10
N ASN A 68 13.80 78.38 -22.21
CA ASN A 68 12.33 78.33 -22.28
C ASN A 68 11.78 76.91 -22.53
N LEU A 69 12.65 75.90 -22.72
CA LEU A 69 12.30 74.49 -22.97
C LEU A 69 12.52 73.60 -21.74
N ASP A 70 13.00 74.17 -20.62
CA ASP A 70 13.08 73.49 -19.32
C ASP A 70 11.69 73.34 -18.71
N ALA A 71 10.97 72.30 -19.16
CA ALA A 71 9.74 71.83 -18.54
C ALA A 71 10.04 70.77 -17.46
N PRO A 72 9.19 70.61 -16.44
CA PRO A 72 9.29 69.50 -15.51
C PRO A 72 9.40 68.14 -16.21
N PRO A 73 10.34 67.25 -15.81
CA PRO A 73 11.17 67.29 -14.59
C PRO A 73 12.57 67.92 -14.74
N TYR A 74 12.88 68.59 -15.87
CA TYR A 74 14.22 69.11 -16.17
C TYR A 74 14.54 70.47 -15.53
N ASP A 75 13.50 71.18 -15.09
CA ASP A 75 13.55 72.49 -14.42
C ASP A 75 14.01 72.42 -12.95
N ARG A 76 13.81 71.27 -12.29
CA ARG A 76 14.08 71.10 -10.87
C ARG A 76 15.56 70.75 -10.61
N PRO A 77 16.23 71.42 -9.67
CA PRO A 77 17.55 71.01 -9.20
C PRO A 77 17.41 69.66 -8.47
N GLY A 78 17.72 68.57 -9.15
CA GLY A 78 17.54 67.22 -8.65
C GLY A 78 18.39 66.22 -9.42
N PRO A 79 18.82 65.12 -8.78
CA PRO A 79 19.58 64.10 -9.49
C PRO A 79 18.67 63.37 -10.50
N GLY A 80 19.03 63.44 -11.77
CA GLY A 80 18.78 62.34 -12.71
C GLY A 80 18.08 62.68 -14.02
N TRP A 81 17.17 63.65 -14.07
CA TRP A 81 16.60 64.11 -15.34
C TRP A 81 17.40 65.29 -15.86
N ALA A 82 18.00 65.18 -17.03
CA ALA A 82 18.91 66.20 -17.54
C ALA A 82 18.97 66.21 -19.05
N TRP A 83 19.24 67.37 -19.65
CA TRP A 83 19.58 67.45 -21.06
C TRP A 83 20.74 68.42 -21.29
N ILE A 84 21.54 68.14 -22.32
CA ILE A 84 22.66 68.97 -22.74
C ILE A 84 22.74 69.01 -24.26
N VAL A 85 22.89 70.22 -24.80
CA VAL A 85 23.07 70.49 -26.23
C VAL A 85 24.44 71.11 -26.42
N ARG A 86 25.33 70.40 -27.12
CA ARG A 86 26.67 70.88 -27.48
C ARG A 86 26.67 71.29 -28.94
N ARG A 87 26.94 72.57 -29.25
CA ARG A 87 27.00 73.12 -30.61
C ARG A 87 28.23 74.02 -30.76
N GLY A 88 29.23 73.60 -31.52
CA GLY A 88 30.51 74.32 -31.64
C GLY A 88 31.22 74.43 -30.28
N SER A 89 31.58 75.65 -29.87
CA SER A 89 32.13 75.94 -28.52
C SER A 89 31.06 76.18 -27.44
N GLY A 90 29.79 76.29 -27.84
CA GLY A 90 28.67 76.56 -26.94
C GLY A 90 28.08 75.27 -26.37
N THR A 91 27.83 75.27 -25.06
CA THR A 91 27.12 74.18 -24.37
C THR A 91 25.93 74.77 -23.62
N ILE A 92 24.73 74.32 -23.98
CA ILE A 92 23.47 74.68 -23.34
C ILE A 92 22.99 73.47 -22.54
N ARG A 93 22.50 73.68 -21.32
CA ARG A 93 22.14 72.60 -20.40
C ARG A 93 20.88 72.93 -19.63
N SER A 94 20.17 71.90 -19.18
CA SER A 94 19.01 72.01 -18.31
C SER A 94 19.34 72.61 -16.94
N GLY A 95 18.34 73.20 -16.29
CA GLY A 95 18.41 73.71 -14.92
C GLY A 95 18.85 72.66 -13.89
N SER A 96 18.55 71.38 -14.14
CA SER A 96 19.00 70.25 -13.33
C SER A 96 20.52 69.97 -13.38
N LEU A 97 21.26 70.52 -14.36
CA LEU A 97 22.71 70.37 -14.55
C LEU A 97 23.54 71.59 -14.11
N ARG A 98 22.97 72.53 -13.35
CA ARG A 98 23.70 73.74 -12.88
C ARG A 98 24.99 73.34 -12.15
N GLY A 99 26.13 73.48 -12.84
CA GLY A 99 27.48 73.21 -12.30
C GLY A 99 28.13 71.88 -12.69
N GLY A 100 27.47 71.02 -13.48
CA GLY A 100 28.03 69.71 -13.88
C GLY A 100 27.78 69.34 -15.34
N ASP A 101 28.39 68.23 -15.77
CA ASP A 101 28.26 67.65 -17.12
C ASP A 101 27.80 66.18 -17.04
N ILE A 102 27.27 65.66 -18.15
CA ILE A 102 26.97 64.24 -18.34
C ILE A 102 28.17 63.59 -19.02
N GLN A 103 28.79 62.64 -18.33
CA GLN A 103 29.86 61.80 -18.86
C GLN A 103 29.25 60.54 -19.46
N LEU A 104 29.31 60.39 -20.79
CA LEU A 104 28.87 59.17 -21.46
C LEU A 104 29.95 58.09 -21.30
N THR A 105 29.55 56.93 -20.79
CA THR A 105 30.45 55.79 -20.55
C THR A 105 30.45 54.85 -21.76
N ASP A 106 29.30 54.71 -22.43
CA ASP A 106 29.13 53.86 -23.61
C ASP A 106 28.15 54.53 -24.58
N PRO A 107 28.65 55.33 -25.55
CA PRO A 107 27.82 55.77 -26.66
C PRO A 107 27.58 54.53 -27.54
N GLY A 108 26.39 53.94 -27.42
CA GLY A 108 25.99 52.81 -28.27
C GLY A 108 26.21 53.11 -29.75
N PRO A 109 26.25 52.10 -30.62
CA PRO A 109 26.56 52.31 -32.03
C PRO A 109 25.56 53.31 -32.63
N ALA A 110 26.10 54.33 -33.33
CA ALA A 110 25.29 55.26 -34.09
C ALA A 110 24.81 54.55 -35.37
N ASP A 111 23.88 53.61 -35.19
CA ASP A 111 23.38 52.74 -36.27
C ASP A 111 22.64 53.53 -37.36
N ASP A 112 22.12 54.73 -37.05
CA ASP A 112 21.40 55.58 -38.00
C ASP A 112 21.67 57.09 -37.78
N PRO A 113 22.42 57.76 -38.69
CA PRO A 113 22.69 59.19 -38.62
C PRO A 113 21.39 60.03 -38.71
N GLY A 114 20.97 60.62 -37.59
CA GLY A 114 19.79 61.48 -37.52
C GLY A 114 18.66 60.93 -36.64
N HIS A 115 18.81 59.72 -36.10
CA HIS A 115 17.91 59.16 -35.09
C HIS A 115 18.57 59.12 -33.70
N PRO A 116 17.81 59.35 -32.62
CA PRO A 116 18.36 59.19 -31.28
C PRO A 116 18.76 57.72 -31.05
N HIS A 117 19.91 57.49 -30.43
CA HIS A 117 20.40 56.16 -30.05
C HIS A 117 20.61 56.08 -28.53
N PRO A 118 20.53 54.87 -27.93
CA PRO A 118 20.67 54.71 -26.49
C PRO A 118 22.14 54.80 -26.08
N ALA A 119 22.41 55.42 -24.94
CA ALA A 119 23.73 55.52 -24.35
C ALA A 119 23.64 55.44 -22.82
N TRP A 120 24.69 54.96 -22.18
CA TRP A 120 24.82 54.99 -20.72
C TRP A 120 25.83 56.04 -20.30
N GLY A 121 25.60 56.66 -19.15
CA GLY A 121 26.50 57.68 -18.63
C GLY A 121 26.36 57.89 -17.13
N THR A 122 27.10 58.86 -16.62
CA THR A 122 27.05 59.29 -15.24
C THR A 122 26.74 60.78 -15.16
N GLY A 123 25.92 61.14 -14.18
CA GLY A 123 25.60 62.52 -13.89
C GLY A 123 26.69 63.20 -13.05
N PRO A 124 26.53 64.51 -12.77
CA PRO A 124 27.52 65.31 -12.03
C PRO A 124 27.90 64.80 -10.64
N ARG A 125 27.06 63.97 -10.01
CA ARG A 125 27.30 63.39 -8.68
C ARG A 125 27.66 61.90 -8.75
N GLY A 126 28.04 61.41 -9.93
CA GLY A 126 28.39 60.00 -10.15
C GLY A 126 27.20 59.04 -10.20
N GLN A 127 25.96 59.54 -10.25
CA GLN A 127 24.78 58.70 -10.38
C GLN A 127 24.66 58.11 -11.80
N PRO A 128 24.28 56.84 -11.96
CA PRO A 128 24.12 56.25 -13.28
C PRO A 128 22.90 56.84 -14.00
N LEU A 129 23.07 57.12 -15.28
CA LEU A 129 22.07 57.71 -16.17
C LEU A 129 21.91 56.85 -17.41
N TYR A 130 20.65 56.75 -17.85
CA TYR A 130 20.31 56.23 -19.16
C TYR A 130 19.96 57.40 -20.08
N ALA A 131 20.60 57.48 -21.24
CA ALA A 131 20.51 58.62 -22.14
C ALA A 131 20.11 58.24 -23.56
N ARG A 132 19.50 59.20 -24.25
CA ARG A 132 19.29 59.18 -25.69
C ARG A 132 20.12 60.30 -26.31
N VAL A 133 20.95 59.94 -27.28
CA VAL A 133 21.90 60.85 -27.92
C VAL A 133 21.51 61.02 -29.38
N LEU A 134 21.42 62.26 -29.85
CA LEU A 134 21.23 62.60 -31.25
C LEU A 134 22.35 63.53 -31.70
N THR A 135 23.06 63.12 -32.74
CA THR A 135 24.09 63.94 -33.38
C THR A 135 23.55 64.45 -34.71
N LEU A 136 23.46 65.77 -34.86
CA LEU A 136 23.00 66.45 -36.07
C LEU A 136 24.21 66.77 -36.96
N PRO A 137 24.31 66.17 -38.17
CA PRO A 137 25.36 66.50 -39.11
C PRO A 137 25.13 67.88 -39.74
N GLY A 138 26.21 68.63 -40.00
CA GLY A 138 26.13 69.95 -40.64
C GLY A 138 27.41 70.78 -40.46
N PRO A 139 27.46 72.02 -40.99
CA PRO A 139 28.62 72.92 -40.87
C PRO A 139 28.91 73.37 -39.42
N SER A 140 27.98 73.13 -38.50
CA SER A 140 28.19 73.24 -37.06
C SER A 140 27.52 72.03 -36.39
N PRO A 141 28.24 70.92 -36.17
CA PRO A 141 27.65 69.72 -35.60
C PRO A 141 27.09 70.03 -34.22
N ALA A 142 25.87 69.53 -33.96
CA ALA A 142 25.19 69.68 -32.68
C ALA A 142 24.89 68.30 -32.11
N THR A 143 25.26 68.07 -30.84
CA THR A 143 24.94 66.84 -30.12
C THR A 143 23.94 67.17 -29.02
N ILE A 144 22.76 66.54 -29.10
CA ILE A 144 21.70 66.62 -28.10
C ILE A 144 21.75 65.33 -27.28
N VAL A 145 21.87 65.45 -25.97
CA VAL A 145 21.82 64.34 -25.03
C VAL A 145 20.68 64.60 -24.06
N VAL A 146 19.73 63.68 -23.96
CA VAL A 146 18.68 63.70 -22.94
C VAL A 146 18.82 62.45 -22.08
N ALA A 147 18.90 62.65 -20.77
CA ALA A 147 19.17 61.61 -19.79
C ALA A 147 18.06 61.53 -18.74
N ALA A 148 17.80 60.30 -18.31
CA ALA A 148 16.98 59.95 -17.15
C ALA A 148 17.83 59.17 -16.13
N PRO A 149 17.45 59.20 -14.84
CA PRO A 149 18.10 58.37 -13.83
C PRO A 149 17.86 56.90 -14.14
N GLU A 150 18.88 56.06 -13.98
CA GLU A 150 18.77 54.61 -14.24
C GLU A 150 17.72 53.93 -13.34
N GLY A 151 17.42 54.53 -12.19
CA GLY A 151 16.34 54.13 -11.29
C GLY A 151 14.94 54.19 -11.91
N GLU A 152 14.70 55.02 -12.93
CA GLU A 152 13.43 55.05 -13.67
C GLU A 152 13.25 53.81 -14.55
N LEU A 153 14.36 53.17 -14.95
CA LEU A 153 14.34 51.92 -15.72
C LEU A 153 14.22 50.70 -14.79
N TYR A 154 15.04 50.64 -13.74
CA TYR A 154 15.11 49.45 -12.87
C TYR A 154 14.18 49.48 -11.66
N GLY A 155 13.74 50.65 -11.21
CA GLY A 155 12.83 50.79 -10.06
C GLY A 155 11.49 50.11 -10.31
N PRO A 156 10.71 50.54 -11.32
CA PRO A 156 9.45 49.91 -11.70
C PRO A 156 9.62 48.43 -12.05
N LEU A 157 10.74 48.08 -12.69
CA LEU A 157 11.06 46.69 -13.05
C LEU A 157 11.26 45.82 -11.82
N ARG A 158 12.00 46.27 -10.80
CA ARG A 158 12.22 45.51 -9.56
C ARG A 158 10.90 45.29 -8.80
N GLU A 159 10.10 46.34 -8.66
CA GLU A 159 8.80 46.24 -7.97
C GLU A 159 7.85 45.26 -8.69
N ALA A 160 7.75 45.36 -10.01
CA ALA A 160 6.94 44.45 -10.80
C ALA A 160 7.50 43.01 -10.83
N LEU A 161 8.83 42.83 -10.91
CA LEU A 161 9.45 41.50 -10.86
C LEU A 161 9.31 40.83 -9.50
N THR A 162 9.40 41.57 -8.39
CA THR A 162 9.16 41.00 -7.04
C THR A 162 7.70 40.57 -6.88
N SER A 163 6.75 41.39 -7.32
CA SER A 163 5.33 41.07 -7.33
C SER A 163 5.03 39.84 -8.21
N LEU A 164 5.65 39.78 -9.40
CA LEU A 164 5.56 38.62 -10.30
C LEU A 164 6.14 37.36 -9.66
N ALA A 165 7.31 37.44 -9.03
CA ALA A 165 7.95 36.31 -8.37
C ALA A 165 7.10 35.77 -7.21
N LEU A 166 6.50 36.66 -6.41
CA LEU A 166 5.56 36.27 -5.35
C LEU A 166 4.31 35.60 -5.93
N ALA A 167 3.71 36.16 -6.97
CA ALA A 167 2.55 35.59 -7.64
C ALA A 167 2.84 34.21 -8.24
N LEU A 168 3.97 34.05 -8.93
CA LEU A 168 4.42 32.76 -9.49
C LEU A 168 4.78 31.75 -8.39
N GLY A 169 5.35 32.21 -7.27
CA GLY A 169 5.64 31.36 -6.11
C GLY A 169 4.37 30.80 -5.46
N ILE A 170 3.37 31.66 -5.23
CA ILE A 170 2.06 31.25 -4.70
C ILE A 170 1.37 30.30 -5.69
N LEU A 171 1.34 30.65 -6.98
CA LEU A 171 0.77 29.80 -8.02
C LEU A 171 1.45 28.43 -8.05
N GLY A 172 2.79 28.40 -8.02
CA GLY A 172 3.56 27.16 -7.97
C GLY A 172 3.24 26.30 -6.76
N LEU A 173 3.15 26.90 -5.57
CA LEU A 173 2.77 26.19 -4.35
C LEU A 173 1.36 25.58 -4.48
N CYS A 174 0.39 26.35 -4.98
CA CYS A 174 -0.98 25.88 -5.21
C CYS A 174 -1.02 24.71 -6.22
N LEU A 175 -0.30 24.80 -7.33
CA LEU A 175 -0.22 23.74 -8.33
C LEU A 175 0.41 22.46 -7.76
N LEU A 176 1.51 22.59 -7.01
CA LEU A 176 2.17 21.44 -6.37
C LEU A 176 1.28 20.80 -5.30
N ALA A 177 0.61 21.60 -4.48
CA ALA A 177 -0.32 21.11 -3.46
C ALA A 177 -1.52 20.40 -4.10
N GLY A 178 -2.14 21.00 -5.12
CA GLY A 178 -3.25 20.42 -5.87
C GLY A 178 -2.88 19.09 -6.52
N LEU A 179 -1.71 19.01 -7.15
CA LEU A 179 -1.24 17.78 -7.74
C LEU A 179 -0.90 16.71 -6.68
N ALA A 180 -0.27 17.10 -5.57
CA ALA A 180 0.00 16.18 -4.48
C ALA A 180 -1.29 15.59 -3.89
N PHE A 181 -2.33 16.42 -3.80
CA PHE A 181 -3.67 16.01 -3.39
C PHE A 181 -4.31 15.07 -4.42
N GLN A 182 -4.27 15.39 -5.71
CA GLN A 182 -4.79 14.56 -6.81
C GLN A 182 -4.12 13.18 -6.84
N VAL A 183 -2.78 13.11 -6.72
CA VAL A 183 -2.04 11.84 -6.66
C VAL A 183 -2.42 11.05 -5.41
N ARG A 184 -2.64 11.72 -4.27
CA ARG A 184 -3.07 11.05 -3.02
C ARG A 184 -4.46 10.45 -3.17
N LEU A 185 -5.41 11.16 -3.76
CA LEU A 185 -6.76 10.67 -4.01
C LEU A 185 -6.78 9.56 -5.06
N GLY A 186 -6.09 9.75 -6.19
CA GLY A 186 -6.05 8.79 -7.29
C GLY A 186 -5.40 7.45 -6.92
N LEU A 187 -4.43 7.45 -5.99
CA LEU A 187 -3.80 6.20 -5.51
C LEU A 187 -4.46 5.62 -4.25
N ALA A 188 -5.48 6.27 -3.67
CA ALA A 188 -6.16 5.77 -2.49
C ALA A 188 -6.88 4.42 -2.72
N PRO A 189 -7.60 4.20 -3.84
CA PRO A 189 -8.22 2.91 -4.13
C PRO A 189 -7.22 1.75 -4.22
N LEU A 190 -6.04 1.96 -4.82
CA LEU A 190 -4.99 0.93 -4.89
C LEU A 190 -4.45 0.55 -3.50
N ARG A 191 -4.39 1.50 -2.57
CA ARG A 191 -4.02 1.21 -1.19
C ARG A 191 -5.09 0.41 -0.46
N ARG A 192 -6.38 0.69 -0.72
CA ARG A 192 -7.51 -0.07 -0.19
C ARG A 192 -7.50 -1.50 -0.72
N LEU A 193 -7.34 -1.67 -2.04
CA LEU A 193 -7.21 -3.00 -2.66
C LEU A 193 -6.08 -3.83 -2.05
N ARG A 194 -4.92 -3.23 -1.79
CA ARG A 194 -3.81 -3.92 -1.10
C ARG A 194 -4.21 -4.39 0.31
N ALA A 195 -4.95 -3.57 1.05
CA ALA A 195 -5.43 -3.95 2.39
C ALA A 195 -6.49 -5.05 2.31
N ASP A 196 -7.42 -4.97 1.34
CA ASP A 196 -8.44 -6.00 1.12
C ASP A 196 -7.81 -7.35 0.73
N LEU A 197 -6.81 -7.33 -0.16
CA LEU A 197 -6.02 -8.51 -0.50
C LEU A 197 -5.27 -9.12 0.69
N ALA A 198 -4.70 -8.28 1.57
CA ALA A 198 -4.07 -8.75 2.79
C ALA A 198 -5.08 -9.38 3.74
N ALA A 199 -6.30 -8.83 3.82
CA ALA A 199 -7.40 -9.40 4.61
C ALA A 199 -7.85 -10.76 4.07
N VAL A 200 -7.90 -10.93 2.74
CA VAL A 200 -8.19 -12.23 2.10
C VAL A 200 -7.08 -13.24 2.39
N ARG A 201 -5.81 -12.84 2.24
CA ARG A 201 -4.67 -13.71 2.55
C ARG A 201 -4.61 -14.12 4.03
N ALA A 202 -5.04 -13.25 4.93
CA ALA A 202 -5.14 -13.55 6.36
C ALA A 202 -6.37 -14.40 6.73
N GLY A 203 -7.25 -14.74 5.77
CA GLY A 203 -8.48 -15.51 6.01
C GLY A 203 -9.59 -14.74 6.72
N THR A 204 -9.42 -13.43 6.96
CA THR A 204 -10.44 -12.58 7.60
C THR A 204 -11.58 -12.20 6.66
N ARG A 205 -11.37 -12.33 5.35
CA ARG A 205 -12.37 -12.18 4.30
C ARG A 205 -12.19 -13.27 3.26
N GLU A 206 -13.28 -13.70 2.67
CA GLU A 206 -13.25 -14.71 1.60
C GLU A 206 -12.97 -14.08 0.23
N ARG A 207 -13.43 -12.85 0.02
CA ARG A 207 -13.36 -12.15 -1.28
C ARG A 207 -12.96 -10.69 -1.12
N VAL A 208 -12.47 -10.11 -2.21
CA VAL A 208 -12.26 -8.66 -2.32
C VAL A 208 -13.60 -7.98 -2.66
N PRO A 209 -13.95 -6.84 -2.01
CA PRO A 209 -15.22 -6.15 -2.25
C PRO A 209 -15.43 -5.75 -3.71
N ALA A 210 -16.65 -5.93 -4.22
CA ALA A 210 -17.02 -5.65 -5.61
C ALA A 210 -17.12 -4.14 -5.92
N GLU A 211 -17.43 -3.32 -4.91
CA GLU A 211 -17.52 -1.86 -5.04
C GLU A 211 -16.12 -1.26 -5.19
N GLN A 212 -15.72 -1.06 -6.44
CA GLN A 212 -14.42 -0.51 -6.81
C GLN A 212 -14.59 0.50 -7.95
N PRO A 213 -13.65 1.44 -8.12
CA PRO A 213 -13.61 2.29 -9.29
C PRO A 213 -13.63 1.48 -10.59
N ALA A 214 -14.21 2.03 -11.65
CA ALA A 214 -14.41 1.34 -12.92
C ALA A 214 -13.10 0.78 -13.52
N GLU A 215 -11.97 1.43 -13.26
CA GLU A 215 -10.64 1.01 -13.72
C GLU A 215 -10.10 -0.21 -12.94
N ILE A 216 -10.55 -0.40 -11.70
CA ILE A 216 -10.08 -1.47 -10.80
C ILE A 216 -11.05 -2.66 -10.79
N ALA A 217 -12.34 -2.41 -11.03
CA ALA A 217 -13.38 -3.43 -11.00
C ALA A 217 -13.05 -4.68 -11.85
N PRO A 218 -12.54 -4.59 -13.09
CA PRO A 218 -12.18 -5.77 -13.89
C PRO A 218 -11.07 -6.62 -13.25
N VAL A 219 -10.07 -5.97 -12.64
CA VAL A 219 -8.97 -6.67 -11.96
C VAL A 219 -9.48 -7.40 -10.72
N VAL A 220 -10.40 -6.79 -9.98
CA VAL A 220 -11.02 -7.41 -8.81
C VAL A 220 -11.94 -8.57 -9.21
N ALA A 221 -12.66 -8.45 -10.32
CA ALA A 221 -13.46 -9.55 -10.88
C ALA A 221 -12.57 -10.74 -11.24
N GLU A 222 -11.46 -10.52 -11.96
CA GLU A 222 -10.51 -11.57 -12.33
C GLU A 222 -9.87 -12.22 -11.10
N LEU A 223 -9.48 -11.43 -10.11
CA LEU A 223 -8.93 -11.92 -8.86
C LEU A 223 -9.93 -12.80 -8.11
N ASN A 224 -11.19 -12.36 -7.98
CA ASN A 224 -12.24 -13.15 -7.35
C ASN A 224 -12.54 -14.43 -8.15
N ALA A 225 -12.50 -14.39 -9.49
CA ALA A 225 -12.65 -15.57 -10.34
C ALA A 225 -11.51 -16.60 -10.12
N LEU A 226 -10.27 -16.12 -9.95
CA LEU A 226 -9.13 -16.98 -9.60
C LEU A 226 -9.26 -17.59 -8.20
N LEU A 227 -9.76 -16.82 -7.22
CA LEU A 227 -10.07 -17.34 -5.89
C LEU A 227 -11.13 -18.45 -5.97
N ASP A 228 -12.21 -18.21 -6.72
CA ASP A 228 -13.27 -19.19 -6.95
C ASP A 228 -12.75 -20.45 -7.66
N GLN A 229 -11.86 -20.29 -8.63
CA GLN A 229 -11.23 -21.43 -9.31
C GLN A 229 -10.35 -22.24 -8.35
N ASN A 230 -9.57 -21.58 -7.50
CA ASN A 230 -8.76 -22.25 -6.48
C ASN A 230 -9.62 -23.01 -5.47
N ALA A 231 -10.70 -22.39 -4.98
CA ALA A 231 -11.64 -23.04 -4.08
C ALA A 231 -12.23 -24.31 -4.72
N ARG A 232 -12.70 -24.23 -5.97
CA ARG A 232 -13.19 -25.40 -6.73
C ARG A 232 -12.12 -26.46 -6.95
N ASN A 233 -10.87 -26.06 -7.22
CA ASN A 233 -9.77 -27.01 -7.39
C ASN A 233 -9.47 -27.76 -6.08
N LEU A 234 -9.48 -27.04 -4.96
CA LEU A 234 -9.28 -27.61 -3.63
C LEU A 234 -10.40 -28.60 -3.28
N GLU A 235 -11.65 -28.24 -3.55
CA GLU A 235 -12.80 -29.11 -3.32
C GLU A 235 -12.76 -30.39 -4.16
N ARG A 236 -12.38 -30.28 -5.44
CA ARG A 236 -12.15 -31.46 -6.29
C ARG A 236 -10.99 -32.33 -5.78
N ALA A 237 -9.90 -31.73 -5.31
CA ALA A 237 -8.78 -32.46 -4.73
C ALA A 237 -9.21 -33.23 -3.47
N ARG A 238 -10.00 -32.59 -2.58
CA ARG A 238 -10.59 -33.24 -1.40
C ARG A 238 -11.47 -34.43 -1.79
N GLY A 239 -12.37 -34.24 -2.76
CA GLY A 239 -13.22 -35.32 -3.28
C GLY A 239 -12.42 -36.48 -3.88
N HIS A 240 -11.34 -36.19 -4.61
CA HIS A 240 -10.46 -37.24 -5.16
C HIS A 240 -9.77 -38.06 -4.07
N VAL A 241 -9.26 -37.40 -3.03
CA VAL A 241 -8.64 -38.07 -1.89
C VAL A 241 -9.66 -38.91 -1.11
N ALA A 242 -10.90 -38.41 -0.95
CA ALA A 242 -11.98 -39.17 -0.32
C ALA A 242 -12.37 -40.42 -1.12
N ASN A 243 -12.52 -40.29 -2.44
CA ASN A 243 -12.83 -41.42 -3.32
C ASN A 243 -11.70 -42.46 -3.33
N LEU A 244 -10.44 -42.01 -3.34
CA LEU A 244 -9.27 -42.90 -3.26
C LEU A 244 -9.25 -43.64 -1.91
N ALA A 245 -9.55 -42.96 -0.81
CA ALA A 245 -9.67 -43.58 0.50
C ALA A 245 -10.71 -44.70 0.52
N HIS A 246 -11.89 -44.44 -0.02
CA HIS A 246 -12.95 -45.44 -0.09
C HIS A 246 -12.57 -46.63 -1.00
N ALA A 247 -12.00 -46.33 -2.18
CA ALA A 247 -11.57 -47.34 -3.14
C ALA A 247 -10.45 -48.26 -2.60
N LEU A 248 -9.61 -47.77 -1.69
CA LEU A 248 -8.57 -48.58 -1.04
C LEU A 248 -9.09 -49.34 0.20
N LYS A 249 -10.04 -48.77 0.95
CA LYS A 249 -10.62 -49.41 2.15
C LYS A 249 -11.34 -50.71 1.82
N THR A 250 -12.14 -50.73 0.76
CA THR A 250 -12.94 -51.91 0.36
C THR A 250 -12.08 -53.15 0.07
N PRO A 251 -11.06 -53.11 -0.81
CA PRO A 251 -10.22 -54.28 -1.07
C PRO A 251 -9.37 -54.68 0.15
N LEU A 252 -8.89 -53.72 0.95
CA LEU A 252 -8.16 -54.02 2.19
C LEU A 252 -9.06 -54.71 3.23
N ALA A 253 -10.32 -54.29 3.36
CA ALA A 253 -11.30 -54.96 4.21
C ALA A 253 -11.62 -56.37 3.71
N THR A 254 -11.80 -56.56 2.40
CA THR A 254 -12.00 -57.90 1.80
C THR A 254 -10.80 -58.82 2.05
N LEU A 255 -9.58 -58.31 1.87
CA LEU A 255 -8.35 -59.06 2.17
C LEU A 255 -8.24 -59.40 3.66
N SER A 256 -8.53 -58.44 4.55
CA SER A 256 -8.52 -58.66 6.00
C SER A 256 -9.54 -59.72 6.42
N MET A 257 -10.75 -59.70 5.86
CA MET A 257 -11.76 -60.74 6.11
C MET A 257 -11.35 -62.10 5.54
N ALA A 258 -10.76 -62.14 4.34
CA ALA A 258 -10.32 -63.39 3.71
C ALA A 258 -9.23 -64.09 4.53
N LEU A 259 -8.38 -63.32 5.21
CA LEU A 259 -7.30 -63.77 6.09
C LEU A 259 -7.74 -63.96 7.56
N ALA A 260 -9.02 -63.74 7.89
CA ALA A 260 -9.52 -63.89 9.26
C ALA A 260 -9.59 -65.37 9.73
N ALA A 261 -9.65 -66.32 8.80
CA ALA A 261 -9.68 -67.75 9.12
C ALA A 261 -8.27 -68.27 9.51
N PRO A 262 -8.09 -68.93 10.66
CA PRO A 262 -6.78 -69.41 11.13
C PRO A 262 -6.07 -70.37 10.17
N THR A 263 -6.82 -71.03 9.29
CA THR A 263 -6.31 -71.96 8.28
C THR A 263 -5.65 -71.28 7.08
N ARG A 264 -5.88 -69.97 6.88
CA ARG A 264 -5.37 -69.21 5.71
C ARG A 264 -4.14 -68.36 6.00
N ASP A 265 -3.86 -68.09 7.27
CA ASP A 265 -2.66 -67.38 7.72
C ASP A 265 -2.19 -67.96 9.07
N PRO A 266 -1.61 -69.17 9.08
CA PRO A 266 -1.22 -69.86 10.31
C PRO A 266 -0.21 -69.07 11.16
N ASP A 267 0.68 -68.32 10.49
CA ASP A 267 1.75 -67.55 11.13
C ASP A 267 1.33 -66.08 11.41
N GLY A 268 0.21 -65.62 10.85
CA GLY A 268 -0.33 -64.27 11.03
C GLY A 268 0.42 -63.18 10.26
N ASP A 269 1.39 -63.54 9.41
CA ASP A 269 2.27 -62.61 8.71
C ASP A 269 1.54 -61.81 7.63
N LEU A 270 0.64 -62.45 6.88
CA LEU A 270 -0.12 -61.80 5.81
C LEU A 270 -1.12 -60.80 6.39
N ARG A 271 -1.77 -61.14 7.50
CA ARG A 271 -2.65 -60.22 8.24
C ARG A 271 -1.89 -59.01 8.74
N ARG A 272 -0.71 -59.21 9.35
CA ARG A 272 0.18 -58.10 9.77
C ARG A 272 0.55 -57.19 8.58
N GLN A 273 0.81 -57.77 7.41
CA GLN A 273 1.19 -57.02 6.22
C GLN A 273 0.04 -56.17 5.65
N VAL A 274 -1.20 -56.72 5.64
CA VAL A 274 -2.41 -55.98 5.24
C VAL A 274 -2.73 -54.86 6.23
N GLU A 275 -2.58 -55.10 7.53
CA GLU A 275 -2.72 -54.07 8.57
C GLU A 275 -1.68 -52.95 8.40
N ASP A 276 -0.44 -53.29 8.07
CA ASP A 276 0.63 -52.34 7.76
C ASP A 276 0.32 -51.50 6.51
N MET A 277 -0.22 -52.12 5.46
CA MET A 277 -0.64 -51.42 4.25
C MET A 277 -1.79 -50.46 4.53
N ASP A 278 -2.81 -50.89 5.26
CA ASP A 278 -3.96 -50.08 5.65
C ASP A 278 -3.53 -48.88 6.51
N ARG A 279 -2.58 -49.08 7.42
CA ARG A 279 -1.98 -48.00 8.22
C ARG A 279 -1.24 -46.99 7.35
N ARG A 280 -0.39 -47.44 6.42
CA ARG A 280 0.38 -46.55 5.51
C ARG A 280 -0.54 -45.77 4.57
N VAL A 281 -1.55 -46.42 3.99
CA VAL A 281 -2.53 -45.80 3.10
C VAL A 281 -3.31 -44.72 3.84
N ARG A 282 -3.85 -45.03 5.03
CA ARG A 282 -4.54 -44.05 5.85
C ARG A 282 -3.64 -42.89 6.26
N HIS A 283 -2.38 -43.15 6.57
CA HIS A 283 -1.40 -42.10 6.89
C HIS A 283 -1.16 -41.14 5.71
N HIS A 284 -0.92 -41.68 4.50
CA HIS A 284 -0.69 -40.85 3.32
C HIS A 284 -1.93 -40.07 2.86
N LEU A 285 -3.11 -40.67 2.96
CA LEU A 285 -4.38 -39.99 2.67
C LEU A 285 -4.65 -38.85 3.67
N ARG A 286 -4.37 -39.08 4.96
CA ARG A 286 -4.49 -38.04 6.00
C ARG A 286 -3.50 -36.91 5.80
N ARG A 287 -2.24 -37.22 5.48
CA ARG A 287 -1.23 -36.21 5.13
C ARG A 287 -1.60 -35.41 3.89
N ALA A 288 -2.17 -36.05 2.86
CA ALA A 288 -2.66 -35.38 1.66
C ALA A 288 -3.84 -34.43 1.96
N ARG A 289 -4.74 -34.80 2.89
CA ARG A 289 -5.81 -33.92 3.37
C ARG A 289 -5.26 -32.74 4.18
N ALA A 290 -4.28 -32.95 5.05
CA ALA A 290 -3.68 -31.89 5.86
C ALA A 290 -2.90 -30.85 5.05
N ALA A 291 -2.12 -31.29 4.05
CA ALA A 291 -1.46 -30.37 3.13
C ALA A 291 -2.45 -29.50 2.34
N ALA A 292 -3.67 -30.00 2.11
CA ALA A 292 -4.77 -29.23 1.52
C ALA A 292 -5.46 -28.28 2.53
N LEU A 293 -5.26 -28.46 3.83
CA LEU A 293 -5.83 -27.63 4.92
C LEU A 293 -4.93 -26.46 5.32
N GLU A 294 -3.62 -26.50 5.07
CA GLU A 294 -2.69 -25.40 5.40
C GLU A 294 -2.96 -24.08 4.64
N GLY A 295 -3.73 -24.13 3.54
CA GLY A 295 -3.97 -22.98 2.64
C GLY A 295 -5.31 -22.27 2.79
N SER A 296 -6.24 -22.73 3.63
CA SER A 296 -7.57 -22.12 3.78
C SER A 296 -7.97 -22.05 5.24
N ALA A 297 -8.77 -21.03 5.59
CA ALA A 297 -9.34 -20.87 6.93
C ALA A 297 -9.87 -22.23 7.41
N ARG A 298 -9.34 -22.72 8.53
CA ARG A 298 -9.71 -24.01 9.10
C ARG A 298 -11.22 -24.00 9.33
N THR A 299 -11.92 -24.99 8.77
CA THR A 299 -13.37 -25.14 8.97
C THR A 299 -13.68 -25.14 10.46
N ARG A 300 -14.64 -24.30 10.86
CA ARG A 300 -15.08 -24.16 12.26
C ARG A 300 -16.35 -24.97 12.46
N THR A 301 -16.29 -25.96 13.36
CA THR A 301 -17.42 -26.86 13.64
C THR A 301 -17.95 -26.66 15.06
N PRO A 302 -19.27 -26.43 15.24
CA PRO A 302 -19.87 -26.34 16.57
C PRO A 302 -19.92 -27.73 17.23
N LEU A 303 -19.48 -27.81 18.49
CA LEU A 303 -19.26 -29.08 19.19
C LEU A 303 -20.56 -29.69 19.77
N ALA A 304 -21.41 -28.85 20.37
CA ALA A 304 -22.63 -29.29 21.05
C ALA A 304 -23.60 -30.12 20.17
N PRO A 305 -23.98 -29.70 18.94
CA PRO A 305 -24.92 -30.47 18.12
C PRO A 305 -24.36 -31.84 17.74
N ARG A 306 -23.05 -31.94 17.47
CA ARG A 306 -22.40 -33.22 17.11
C ARG A 306 -22.40 -34.21 18.26
N LEU A 307 -22.11 -33.75 19.48
CA LEU A 307 -22.16 -34.60 20.67
C LEU A 307 -23.60 -35.03 21.02
N ALA A 308 -24.59 -34.18 20.75
CA ALA A 308 -26.00 -34.53 20.92
C ALA A 308 -26.42 -35.66 19.95
N ASP A 309 -26.06 -35.54 18.67
CA ASP A 309 -26.30 -36.57 17.65
C ASP A 309 -25.60 -37.89 18.01
N LEU A 310 -24.34 -37.81 18.45
CA LEU A 310 -23.55 -38.97 18.85
C LEU A 310 -24.14 -39.68 20.08
N ARG A 311 -24.58 -38.91 21.09
CA ARG A 311 -25.27 -39.46 22.27
C ARG A 311 -26.52 -40.23 21.86
N GLU A 312 -27.32 -39.69 20.94
CA GLU A 312 -28.55 -40.35 20.49
C GLU A 312 -28.26 -41.65 19.74
N ALA A 313 -27.23 -41.66 18.88
CA ALA A 313 -26.79 -42.85 18.16
C ALA A 313 -26.27 -43.95 19.11
N LEU A 314 -25.41 -43.60 20.06
CA LEU A 314 -24.82 -44.57 20.98
C LEU A 314 -25.79 -45.05 22.06
N ALA A 315 -26.72 -44.19 22.52
CA ALA A 315 -27.77 -44.61 23.45
C ALA A 315 -28.67 -45.71 22.84
N ARG A 316 -28.90 -45.68 21.52
CA ARG A 316 -29.59 -46.77 20.81
C ARG A 316 -28.74 -48.05 20.74
N LEU A 317 -27.46 -47.92 20.46
CA LEU A 317 -26.55 -49.06 20.32
C LEU A 317 -26.35 -49.82 21.64
N TYR A 318 -26.29 -49.09 22.76
CA TYR A 318 -26.09 -49.63 24.10
C TYR A 318 -27.39 -49.66 24.95
N ALA A 319 -28.55 -49.66 24.30
CA ALA A 319 -29.85 -49.65 24.99
C ALA A 319 -30.05 -50.86 25.91
N GLU A 320 -29.56 -52.03 25.51
CA GLU A 320 -29.68 -53.29 26.27
C GLU A 320 -28.76 -53.35 27.50
N THR A 321 -27.66 -52.59 27.48
CA THR A 321 -26.67 -52.54 28.58
C THR A 321 -26.96 -51.41 29.58
N GLY A 322 -27.88 -50.50 29.27
CA GLY A 322 -28.34 -49.47 30.21
C GLY A 322 -27.32 -48.36 30.50
N VAL A 323 -26.39 -48.09 29.58
CA VAL A 323 -25.35 -47.07 29.76
C VAL A 323 -25.95 -45.65 29.76
N ALA A 324 -25.68 -44.87 30.81
CA ALA A 324 -26.08 -43.48 30.91
C ALA A 324 -24.95 -42.55 30.39
N ILE A 325 -25.25 -41.76 29.35
CA ILE A 325 -24.32 -40.79 28.74
C ILE A 325 -24.74 -39.37 29.13
N GLU A 326 -23.94 -38.72 29.98
CA GLU A 326 -24.12 -37.34 30.41
C GLU A 326 -23.29 -36.37 29.55
N LEU A 327 -23.91 -35.29 29.04
CA LEU A 327 -23.21 -34.23 28.29
C LEU A 327 -23.18 -32.94 29.11
N ALA A 328 -21.97 -32.42 29.36
CA ALA A 328 -21.70 -31.15 30.02
C ALA A 328 -20.89 -30.24 29.07
N VAL A 329 -21.56 -29.73 28.04
CA VAL A 329 -20.94 -28.96 26.94
C VAL A 329 -21.72 -27.68 26.72
N SER A 330 -21.03 -26.55 26.61
CA SER A 330 -21.66 -25.26 26.30
C SER A 330 -21.95 -25.12 24.81
N ASP A 331 -23.11 -24.58 24.44
CA ASP A 331 -23.56 -24.43 23.04
C ASP A 331 -22.63 -23.55 22.17
N GLY A 332 -21.87 -22.65 22.80
CA GLY A 332 -20.96 -21.73 22.10
C GLY A 332 -19.59 -22.30 21.73
N LEU A 333 -19.28 -23.55 22.09
CA LEU A 333 -17.96 -24.13 21.82
C LEU A 333 -17.82 -24.56 20.36
N VAL A 334 -16.75 -24.06 19.74
CA VAL A 334 -16.41 -24.29 18.34
C VAL A 334 -14.99 -24.78 18.25
N VAL A 335 -14.75 -25.80 17.43
CA VAL A 335 -13.42 -26.34 17.16
C VAL A 335 -13.02 -26.08 15.71
N SER A 336 -11.74 -25.78 15.49
CA SER A 336 -11.12 -25.61 14.18
C SER A 336 -10.76 -26.97 13.56
N CYS A 337 -11.78 -27.80 13.34
CA CYS A 337 -11.71 -29.15 12.79
C CYS A 337 -12.87 -29.39 11.82
N GLU A 338 -12.67 -30.21 10.78
CA GLU A 338 -13.76 -30.65 9.90
C GLU A 338 -14.76 -31.53 10.66
N GLY A 339 -16.06 -31.38 10.36
CA GLY A 339 -17.11 -32.04 11.12
C GLY A 339 -17.04 -33.57 11.07
N GLN A 340 -16.71 -34.17 9.92
CA GLN A 340 -16.60 -35.63 9.80
C GLN A 340 -15.44 -36.19 10.62
N ASP A 341 -14.28 -35.53 10.60
CA ASP A 341 -13.13 -35.95 11.40
C ASP A 341 -13.41 -35.78 12.90
N LEU A 342 -14.15 -34.74 13.27
CA LEU A 342 -14.63 -34.55 14.64
C LEU A 342 -15.57 -35.68 15.07
N ASP A 343 -16.54 -36.04 14.22
CA ASP A 343 -17.49 -37.13 14.46
C ASP A 343 -16.73 -38.47 14.63
N GLU A 344 -15.70 -38.72 13.82
CA GLU A 344 -14.86 -39.92 13.93
C GLU A 344 -14.05 -39.95 15.24
N MET A 345 -13.38 -38.84 15.59
CA MET A 345 -12.63 -38.73 16.84
C MET A 345 -13.53 -38.93 18.07
N LEU A 346 -14.66 -38.22 18.14
CA LEU A 346 -15.58 -38.30 19.27
C LEU A 346 -16.28 -39.66 19.31
N GLY A 347 -16.70 -40.19 18.16
CA GLY A 347 -17.30 -41.51 18.05
C GLY A 347 -16.40 -42.60 18.62
N ASN A 348 -15.12 -42.59 18.27
CA ASN A 348 -14.14 -43.54 18.79
C ASN A 348 -13.97 -43.44 20.31
N LEU A 349 -13.92 -42.22 20.86
CA LEU A 349 -13.71 -42.02 22.31
C LEU A 349 -14.94 -42.42 23.12
N VAL A 350 -16.13 -42.01 22.70
CA VAL A 350 -17.37 -42.29 23.43
C VAL A 350 -17.78 -43.75 23.28
N ASP A 351 -17.60 -44.37 22.11
CA ASP A 351 -17.82 -45.82 21.94
C ASP A 351 -16.89 -46.64 22.84
N ASN A 352 -15.60 -46.26 22.92
CA ASN A 352 -14.67 -46.91 23.84
C ASN A 352 -15.12 -46.76 25.30
N ALA A 353 -15.55 -45.57 25.71
CA ALA A 353 -16.07 -45.36 27.06
C ALA A 353 -17.31 -46.23 27.35
N CYS A 354 -18.29 -46.27 26.44
CA CYS A 354 -19.49 -47.10 26.59
C CYS A 354 -19.18 -48.59 26.71
N ARG A 355 -18.17 -49.06 25.97
CA ARG A 355 -17.76 -50.47 25.96
C ARG A 355 -17.13 -50.93 27.28
N TRP A 356 -16.38 -50.06 27.95
CA TRP A 356 -15.61 -50.43 29.16
C TRP A 356 -16.23 -49.93 30.47
N CYS A 357 -17.23 -49.05 30.41
CA CYS A 357 -17.92 -48.56 31.58
C CYS A 357 -18.70 -49.68 32.32
N ARG A 358 -19.02 -49.44 33.59
CA ARG A 358 -19.98 -50.26 34.35
C ARG A 358 -21.41 -49.80 34.11
N GLY A 359 -21.59 -48.55 33.71
CA GLY A 359 -22.89 -48.01 33.30
C GLY A 359 -22.94 -46.49 33.17
N ARG A 360 -21.84 -45.75 33.40
CA ARG A 360 -21.83 -44.29 33.30
C ARG A 360 -20.69 -43.79 32.43
N VAL A 361 -21.04 -42.87 31.53
CA VAL A 361 -20.10 -42.10 30.70
C VAL A 361 -20.43 -40.62 30.84
N ARG A 362 -19.41 -39.79 31.07
CA ARG A 362 -19.54 -38.33 31.10
C ARG A 362 -18.68 -37.71 30.01
N VAL A 363 -19.28 -36.83 29.22
CA VAL A 363 -18.57 -36.02 28.24
C VAL A 363 -18.66 -34.55 28.63
N SER A 364 -17.52 -33.90 28.84
CA SER A 364 -17.46 -32.47 29.14
C SER A 364 -16.52 -31.76 28.18
N ALA A 365 -16.76 -30.46 27.95
CA ALA A 365 -15.85 -29.66 27.13
C ALA A 365 -15.69 -28.24 27.65
N ALA A 366 -14.47 -27.72 27.56
CA ALA A 366 -14.11 -26.37 27.97
C ALA A 366 -13.11 -25.73 26.99
N ALA A 367 -13.20 -24.41 26.83
CA ALA A 367 -12.19 -23.64 26.10
C ALA A 367 -11.06 -23.23 27.07
N GLU A 368 -9.82 -23.49 26.68
CA GLU A 368 -8.62 -23.18 27.46
C GLU A 368 -7.44 -22.88 26.51
N ASP A 369 -6.74 -21.77 26.74
CA ASP A 369 -5.51 -21.38 26.02
C ASP A 369 -5.60 -21.43 24.47
N GLY A 370 -6.73 -20.97 23.91
CA GLY A 370 -6.94 -20.99 22.46
C GLY A 370 -7.21 -22.38 21.87
N SER A 371 -7.50 -23.35 22.73
CA SER A 371 -7.93 -24.71 22.38
C SER A 371 -9.26 -25.05 23.07
N VAL A 372 -9.96 -26.06 22.55
CA VAL A 372 -11.07 -26.72 23.23
C VAL A 372 -10.59 -28.09 23.68
N ARG A 373 -10.78 -28.38 24.97
CA ARG A 373 -10.54 -29.69 25.56
C ARG A 373 -11.86 -30.40 25.73
N VAL A 374 -11.98 -31.58 25.12
CA VAL A 374 -13.12 -32.49 25.28
C VAL A 374 -12.66 -33.67 26.12
N ARG A 375 -13.30 -33.89 27.26
CA ARG A 375 -13.03 -35.00 28.18
C ARG A 375 -14.14 -36.01 28.08
N VAL A 376 -13.79 -37.27 27.85
CA VAL A 376 -14.68 -38.43 27.88
C VAL A 376 -14.23 -39.32 29.04
N GLU A 377 -15.12 -39.54 30.00
CA GLU A 377 -14.85 -40.20 31.27
C GLU A 377 -15.80 -41.38 31.48
N ASP A 378 -15.29 -42.53 31.96
CA ASP A 378 -16.10 -43.72 32.32
C ASP A 378 -15.87 -44.19 33.76
N ASP A 379 -16.81 -45.01 34.27
CA ASP A 379 -16.77 -45.68 35.58
C ASP A 379 -16.25 -47.13 35.53
N GLY A 380 -15.51 -47.46 34.47
CA GLY A 380 -14.93 -48.77 34.21
C GLY A 380 -13.68 -49.11 35.04
N PRO A 381 -12.93 -50.16 34.66
CA PRO A 381 -11.69 -50.54 35.35
C PRO A 381 -10.54 -49.54 35.14
N GLY A 382 -10.60 -48.72 34.09
CA GLY A 382 -9.54 -47.79 33.71
C GLY A 382 -8.30 -48.47 33.13
N LEU A 383 -7.22 -47.69 32.99
CA LEU A 383 -5.90 -48.17 32.59
C LEU A 383 -4.87 -47.76 33.64
N ASP A 384 -3.93 -48.66 33.96
CA ASP A 384 -2.70 -48.30 34.68
C ASP A 384 -1.88 -47.30 33.83
N PRO A 385 -1.19 -46.31 34.42
CA PRO A 385 -0.23 -45.45 33.72
C PRO A 385 0.68 -46.16 32.69
N GLU A 386 1.23 -47.34 33.00
CA GLU A 386 2.07 -48.09 32.05
C GLU A 386 1.28 -48.62 30.86
N ALA A 387 0.04 -49.08 31.11
CA ALA A 387 -0.89 -49.55 30.09
C ALA A 387 -1.37 -48.39 29.20
N ALA A 388 -1.68 -47.24 29.79
CA ALA A 388 -2.06 -46.02 29.07
C ALA A 388 -0.92 -45.53 28.16
N ALA A 389 0.31 -45.50 28.68
CA ALA A 389 1.49 -45.16 27.89
C ALA A 389 1.72 -46.15 26.73
N ALA A 390 1.51 -47.45 26.97
CA ALA A 390 1.64 -48.48 25.94
C ALA A 390 0.58 -48.38 24.83
N VAL A 391 -0.68 -48.05 25.17
CA VAL A 391 -1.75 -47.83 24.19
C VAL A 391 -1.50 -46.58 23.36
N MET A 392 -0.94 -45.53 23.97
CA MET A 392 -0.54 -44.31 23.28
C MET A 392 0.73 -44.49 22.43
N ALA A 393 1.65 -45.39 22.82
CA ALA A 393 2.85 -45.70 22.06
C ALA A 393 2.55 -46.64 20.88
N ARG A 394 2.31 -46.06 19.69
CA ARG A 394 2.16 -46.75 18.39
C ARG A 394 1.43 -48.11 18.48
N GLY A 395 0.15 -48.07 18.84
CA GLY A 395 -0.85 -49.06 18.42
C GLY A 395 -0.69 -50.48 18.95
N ARG A 396 -0.14 -50.68 20.15
CA ARG A 396 -0.17 -52.00 20.80
C ARG A 396 -1.54 -52.27 21.44
N ARG A 397 -2.17 -53.38 21.03
CA ARG A 397 -3.34 -53.99 21.72
C ARG A 397 -2.87 -54.53 23.08
N LEU A 398 -3.61 -54.22 24.14
CA LEU A 398 -3.40 -54.82 25.46
C LEU A 398 -4.18 -56.13 25.65
N ASP A 399 -5.32 -56.31 24.98
CA ASP A 399 -6.20 -57.47 25.22
C ASP A 399 -6.60 -58.20 23.93
N GLU A 400 -6.50 -59.53 23.96
CA GLU A 400 -6.89 -60.45 22.86
C GLU A 400 -8.27 -61.10 23.06
N GLY A 401 -9.02 -60.72 24.10
CA GLY A 401 -10.23 -61.45 24.53
C GLY A 401 -11.61 -60.90 24.14
N VAL A 402 -11.75 -59.72 23.53
CA VAL A 402 -13.07 -59.08 23.28
C VAL A 402 -13.24 -58.68 21.80
N PRO A 403 -14.37 -59.01 21.12
CA PRO A 403 -14.58 -58.68 19.70
C PRO A 403 -14.60 -57.16 19.45
N GLY A 404 -13.63 -56.64 18.69
CA GLY A 404 -13.52 -55.21 18.38
C GLY A 404 -12.28 -54.90 17.54
N HIS A 405 -12.32 -53.84 16.73
CA HIS A 405 -11.27 -53.55 15.77
C HIS A 405 -10.03 -52.87 16.39
N GLY A 406 -10.05 -52.43 17.66
CA GLY A 406 -8.86 -51.95 18.38
C GLY A 406 -8.14 -50.70 17.82
N PHE A 407 -8.69 -50.05 16.78
CA PHE A 407 -8.04 -48.94 16.08
C PHE A 407 -8.46 -47.53 16.55
N GLY A 408 -9.47 -47.41 17.42
CA GLY A 408 -10.12 -46.12 17.73
C GLY A 408 -9.17 -45.07 18.32
N LEU A 409 -8.42 -45.41 19.38
CA LEU A 409 -7.53 -44.46 20.06
C LEU A 409 -6.33 -44.00 19.21
N PRO A 410 -5.60 -44.89 18.50
CA PRO A 410 -4.56 -44.45 17.56
C PRO A 410 -5.08 -43.55 16.43
N ILE A 411 -6.27 -43.82 15.90
CA ILE A 411 -6.89 -42.98 14.87
C ILE A 411 -7.21 -41.59 15.44
N THR A 412 -7.79 -41.53 16.64
CA THR A 412 -8.11 -40.27 17.30
C THR A 412 -6.87 -39.44 17.60
N LEU A 413 -5.78 -40.06 18.09
CA LEU A 413 -4.51 -39.35 18.33
C LEU A 413 -3.93 -38.78 17.02
N GLU A 414 -3.89 -39.58 15.96
CA GLU A 414 -3.35 -39.14 14.67
C GLU A 414 -4.18 -38.02 14.03
N LEU A 415 -5.51 -38.07 14.15
CA LEU A 415 -6.40 -36.99 13.72
C LEU A 415 -6.19 -35.74 14.57
N ALA A 416 -6.13 -35.86 15.89
CA ALA A 416 -5.91 -34.72 16.77
C ALA A 416 -4.58 -34.02 16.47
N GLU A 417 -3.49 -34.77 16.29
CA GLU A 417 -2.18 -34.24 15.91
C GLU A 417 -2.20 -33.54 14.55
N LEU A 418 -2.97 -34.06 13.58
CA LEU A 418 -3.14 -33.46 12.26
C LEU A 418 -3.69 -32.03 12.32
N TYR A 419 -4.60 -31.78 13.26
CA TYR A 419 -5.19 -30.47 13.51
C TYR A 419 -4.33 -29.57 14.43
N GLY A 420 -3.16 -30.04 14.86
CA GLY A 420 -2.30 -29.34 15.83
C GLY A 420 -2.77 -29.49 17.29
N GLY A 421 -3.61 -30.49 17.54
CA GLY A 421 -4.15 -30.86 18.83
C GLY A 421 -3.37 -31.97 19.52
N GLY A 422 -4.07 -32.81 20.27
CA GLY A 422 -3.51 -34.02 20.88
C GLY A 422 -4.56 -34.83 21.64
N LEU A 423 -4.20 -36.06 22.00
CA LEU A 423 -5.00 -36.93 22.85
C LEU A 423 -4.15 -37.34 24.06
N SER A 424 -4.76 -37.36 25.24
CA SER A 424 -4.13 -37.87 26.46
C SER A 424 -5.08 -38.77 27.23
N LEU A 425 -4.52 -39.75 27.94
CA LEU A 425 -5.25 -40.72 28.74
C LEU A 425 -4.82 -40.57 30.20
N ASP A 426 -5.79 -40.52 31.10
CA ASP A 426 -5.57 -40.37 32.53
C ASP A 426 -6.66 -41.12 33.30
N ARG A 427 -6.58 -41.14 34.64
CA ARG A 427 -7.62 -41.71 35.48
C ARG A 427 -8.79 -40.74 35.63
N SER A 428 -10.00 -41.27 35.53
CA SER A 428 -11.25 -40.54 35.72
C SER A 428 -11.62 -40.44 37.19
N ASP A 429 -12.25 -39.33 37.59
CA ASP A 429 -12.85 -39.17 38.91
C ASP A 429 -14.04 -40.13 39.12
N LEU A 430 -14.59 -40.70 38.05
CA LEU A 430 -15.59 -41.78 38.08
C LEU A 430 -14.98 -43.16 38.39
N GLY A 431 -13.64 -43.26 38.42
CA GLY A 431 -12.89 -44.48 38.75
C GLY A 431 -12.28 -45.20 37.54
N GLY A 432 -12.80 -44.96 36.33
CA GLY A 432 -12.33 -45.57 35.08
C GLY A 432 -11.33 -44.72 34.30
N LEU A 433 -11.47 -44.67 32.97
CA LEU A 433 -10.56 -43.94 32.08
C LEU A 433 -11.07 -42.52 31.78
N ARG A 434 -10.16 -41.55 31.72
CA ARG A 434 -10.38 -40.20 31.19
C ARG A 434 -9.59 -40.04 29.90
N SER A 435 -10.29 -39.92 28.79
CA SER A 435 -9.71 -39.56 27.49
C SER A 435 -9.90 -38.06 27.25
N GLU A 436 -8.81 -37.30 27.18
CA GLU A 436 -8.85 -35.86 26.90
C GLU A 436 -8.32 -35.55 25.50
N LEU A 437 -9.23 -35.11 24.63
CA LEU A 437 -8.98 -34.64 23.27
C LEU A 437 -8.82 -33.11 23.28
N ARG A 438 -7.69 -32.61 22.79
CA ARG A 438 -7.41 -31.18 22.63
C ARG A 438 -7.42 -30.81 21.15
N LEU A 439 -8.21 -29.82 20.76
CA LEU A 439 -8.25 -29.27 19.39
C LEU A 439 -8.18 -27.74 19.44
N PRO A 440 -7.62 -27.04 18.43
CA PRO A 440 -7.65 -25.58 18.38
C PRO A 440 -9.08 -25.01 18.32
N ALA A 441 -9.31 -23.86 18.96
CA ALA A 441 -10.62 -23.21 19.06
C ALA A 441 -11.03 -22.41 17.80
#